data_AF-A0A1L5KYC9-F1
#
_entry.id   AF-A0A1L5KYC9-F1
#
_cell.length_a   1.000
_cell.length_b   1.000
_cell.length_c   1.000
_cell.angle_alpha   90.00
_cell.angle_beta   90.00
_cell.angle_gamma   90.00
#
_symmetry.space_group_name_H-M   'P 1'
#
loop_
_entity.id
_entity.type
_entity.pdbx_description
1 polymer ?
#
loop_
_entity_poly.entity_id
_entity_poly.type
_entity_poly.pdbx_seq_one_letter_code
_entity_poly.pdbx_strand_id
1 'polypeptide(L)'
;LERQTKAGFVKVIFDAGKPGPAYAMGHVHCDALSFECFVDGGPWIVNCGTFAYQDAKRLEFKKTHSHSTVMVNGEEQHECWAPFRVARYSTGAVEDSAATIVRGALLQCGGKCKVVREIVLEADGLRVVDHLVGDGCIESAFVFARDVPEADGQIDEVAYAPEFGVYRDSCRIISQPANSHEVYFTYPRYKKAVI
;
A
#
# COMPACT_ATOMS: atom_id res chain seq x y z
N LEU A 1 -5.76 -11.47 5.42
CA LEU A 1 -4.85 -12.48 6.00
C LEU A 1 -4.79 -12.27 7.51
N GLU A 2 -4.73 -13.33 8.31
CA GLU A 2 -4.67 -13.24 9.77
C GLU A 2 -3.74 -14.32 10.34
N ARG A 3 -2.95 -13.99 11.35
CA ARG A 3 -2.02 -14.94 12.00
C ARG A 3 -1.72 -14.56 13.45
N GLN A 4 -1.84 -15.52 14.37
CA GLN A 4 -1.29 -15.37 15.72
C GLN A 4 0.23 -15.53 15.67
N THR A 5 0.96 -14.55 16.23
CA THR A 5 2.43 -14.53 16.27
C THR A 5 2.94 -14.30 17.69
N LYS A 6 4.27 -14.28 17.87
CA LYS A 6 4.89 -13.88 19.14
C LYS A 6 4.75 -12.37 19.42
N ALA A 7 4.57 -11.55 18.37
CA ALA A 7 4.42 -10.11 18.49
C ALA A 7 2.97 -9.68 18.80
N GLY A 8 2.00 -10.57 18.56
CA GLY A 8 0.57 -10.30 18.70
C GLY A 8 -0.26 -11.01 17.62
N PHE A 9 -1.56 -10.72 17.59
CA PHE A 9 -2.43 -11.09 16.48
C PHE A 9 -2.21 -10.12 15.31
N VAL A 10 -1.74 -10.64 14.18
CA VAL A 10 -1.44 -9.86 12.98
C VAL A 10 -2.57 -10.01 11.97
N LYS A 11 -3.04 -8.89 11.43
CA LYS A 11 -4.05 -8.84 10.37
C LYS A 11 -3.58 -7.98 9.22
N VAL A 12 -3.68 -8.50 8.00
CA VAL A 12 -3.47 -7.76 6.77
C VAL A 12 -4.74 -7.69 5.94
N ILE A 13 -5.07 -6.47 5.51
CA ILE A 13 -6.10 -6.19 4.50
C ILE A 13 -5.35 -5.84 3.22
N PHE A 14 -5.61 -6.56 2.13
CA PHE A 14 -4.95 -6.36 0.84
C PHE A 14 -5.99 -5.96 -0.19
N ASP A 15 -5.75 -4.87 -0.92
CA ASP A 15 -6.62 -4.40 -1.99
C ASP A 15 -6.04 -4.76 -3.36
N ALA A 16 -6.74 -5.63 -4.08
CA ALA A 16 -6.50 -5.88 -5.49
C ALA A 16 -7.82 -5.84 -6.27
N GLY A 17 -8.76 -5.03 -5.80
CA GLY A 17 -10.05 -4.83 -6.43
C GLY A 17 -9.94 -4.11 -7.77
N LYS A 18 -11.01 -4.20 -8.56
CA LYS A 18 -11.19 -3.27 -9.68
C LYS A 18 -11.50 -1.89 -9.09
N PRO A 19 -10.99 -0.80 -9.68
CA PRO A 19 -11.17 0.55 -9.14
C PRO A 19 -12.64 0.95 -9.02
N GLY A 20 -13.52 0.40 -9.86
CA GLY A 20 -14.97 0.58 -9.77
C GLY A 20 -15.63 0.45 -11.13
N PRO A 21 -16.93 0.77 -11.24
CA PRO A 21 -17.60 0.88 -12.52
C PRO A 21 -16.99 2.04 -13.33
N ALA A 22 -16.68 1.79 -14.60
CA ALA A 22 -16.01 2.78 -15.47
C ALA A 22 -16.78 4.12 -15.60
N TYR A 23 -18.09 4.11 -15.35
CA TYR A 23 -18.94 5.31 -15.36
C TYR A 23 -19.01 6.07 -14.03
N ALA A 24 -18.39 5.58 -12.95
CA ALA A 24 -18.51 6.14 -11.59
C ALA A 24 -17.18 6.11 -10.80
N MET A 25 -16.10 6.57 -11.42
CA MET A 25 -14.72 6.46 -10.89
C MET A 25 -14.32 7.60 -9.93
N GLY A 26 -15.29 8.31 -9.34
CA GLY A 26 -15.01 9.52 -8.56
C GLY A 26 -14.21 9.27 -7.27
N HIS A 27 -14.43 8.13 -6.61
CA HIS A 27 -13.81 7.81 -5.32
C HIS A 27 -12.56 6.94 -5.41
N VAL A 28 -12.16 6.57 -6.62
CA VAL A 28 -11.02 5.70 -6.90
C VAL A 28 -9.71 6.37 -6.50
N HIS A 29 -8.81 5.63 -5.86
CA HIS A 29 -7.44 6.03 -5.58
C HIS A 29 -6.47 5.20 -6.42
N CYS A 30 -5.20 5.60 -6.50
CA CYS A 30 -4.11 4.82 -7.07
C CYS A 30 -3.58 3.81 -6.03
N ASP A 31 -4.45 2.95 -5.51
CA ASP A 31 -4.21 2.08 -4.35
C ASP A 31 -4.30 0.59 -4.68
N ALA A 32 -4.30 0.23 -5.96
CA ALA A 32 -4.29 -1.17 -6.38
C ALA A 32 -3.01 -1.86 -5.91
N LEU A 33 -3.14 -3.06 -5.37
CA LEU A 33 -2.10 -3.84 -4.65
C LEU A 33 -1.61 -3.20 -3.34
N SER A 34 -2.31 -2.18 -2.83
CA SER A 34 -2.01 -1.67 -1.49
C SER A 34 -2.39 -2.66 -0.41
N PHE A 35 -1.84 -2.48 0.78
CA PHE A 35 -2.27 -3.21 1.96
C PHE A 35 -2.13 -2.37 3.23
N GLU A 36 -2.88 -2.78 4.24
CA GLU A 36 -2.73 -2.29 5.60
C GLU A 36 -2.45 -3.47 6.53
N CYS A 37 -1.54 -3.28 7.48
CA CYS A 37 -1.12 -4.27 8.45
C CYS A 37 -1.37 -3.76 9.87
N PHE A 38 -2.07 -4.56 10.66
CA PHE A 38 -2.42 -4.29 12.04
C PHE A 38 -1.80 -5.35 12.95
N VAL A 39 -1.30 -4.92 14.10
CA VAL A 39 -0.77 -5.80 15.16
C VAL A 39 -1.55 -5.52 16.44
N ASP A 40 -2.20 -6.53 16.99
CA ASP A 40 -3.13 -6.42 18.13
C ASP A 40 -4.18 -5.31 17.96
N GLY A 41 -4.67 -5.16 16.73
CA GLY A 41 -5.67 -4.15 16.35
C GLY A 41 -5.13 -2.73 16.14
N GLY A 42 -3.87 -2.45 16.48
CA GLY A 42 -3.23 -1.15 16.21
C GLY A 42 -2.65 -1.08 14.79
N PRO A 43 -2.87 0.02 14.04
CA PRO A 43 -2.29 0.19 12.71
C PRO A 43 -0.76 0.22 12.78
N TRP A 44 -0.11 -0.46 11.85
CA TRP A 44 1.35 -0.44 11.69
C TRP A 44 1.72 0.06 10.30
N ILE A 45 1.34 -0.69 9.25
CA ILE A 45 1.45 -0.25 7.86
C ILE A 45 0.07 0.18 7.39
N VAL A 46 -0.04 1.35 6.77
CA VAL A 46 -1.31 1.99 6.44
C VAL A 46 -1.33 2.55 5.02
N ASN A 47 -2.49 2.94 4.55
CA ASN A 47 -2.61 3.97 3.52
C ASN A 47 -2.79 5.35 4.18
N CYS A 48 -2.43 6.43 3.50
CA CYS A 48 -2.48 7.77 4.08
C CYS A 48 -3.91 8.26 4.38
N GLY A 49 -4.96 7.60 3.87
CA GLY A 49 -6.35 7.96 4.08
C GLY A 49 -6.90 8.89 3.00
N THR A 50 -7.90 9.70 3.33
CA THR A 50 -8.54 10.62 2.35
C THR A 50 -8.52 12.08 2.76
N PHE A 51 -8.14 12.37 4.02
CA PHE A 51 -8.23 13.67 4.69
C PHE A 51 -9.65 14.26 4.75
N ALA A 52 -10.17 14.73 3.63
CA ALA A 52 -11.46 15.40 3.54
C ALA A 52 -12.19 15.01 2.25
N TYR A 53 -13.49 15.29 2.20
CA TYR A 53 -14.31 14.99 1.03
C TYR A 53 -14.07 16.01 -0.09
N GLN A 54 -14.37 17.28 0.14
CA GLN A 54 -14.19 18.35 -0.84
C GLN A 54 -13.02 19.26 -0.44
N ASP A 55 -11.80 18.83 -0.76
CA ASP A 55 -10.59 19.61 -0.54
C ASP A 55 -9.59 19.35 -1.67
N ALA A 56 -8.77 20.34 -2.04
CA ALA A 56 -7.74 20.20 -3.07
C ALA A 56 -6.69 19.15 -2.70
N LYS A 57 -6.37 19.02 -1.40
CA LYS A 57 -5.41 18.04 -0.87
C LYS A 57 -5.87 16.61 -1.09
N ARG A 58 -7.18 16.35 -1.26
CA ARG A 58 -7.69 15.02 -1.58
C ARG A 58 -6.99 14.43 -2.80
N LEU A 59 -6.64 15.24 -3.79
CA LEU A 59 -5.93 14.76 -4.97
C LEU A 59 -4.56 14.17 -4.64
N GLU A 60 -3.86 14.69 -3.63
CA GLU A 60 -2.60 14.13 -3.14
C GLU A 60 -2.82 12.77 -2.49
N PHE A 61 -3.85 12.64 -1.64
CA PHE A 61 -4.24 11.37 -1.00
C PHE A 61 -4.65 10.28 -2.00
N LYS A 62 -4.92 10.63 -3.27
CA LYS A 62 -5.22 9.66 -4.33
C LYS A 62 -3.98 9.08 -5.00
N LYS A 63 -2.81 9.70 -4.87
CA LYS A 63 -1.60 9.29 -5.58
C LYS A 63 -1.05 7.96 -5.09
N THR A 64 -0.28 7.29 -5.94
CA THR A 64 0.32 5.97 -5.64
C THR A 64 1.17 6.00 -4.37
N HIS A 65 2.03 7.00 -4.18
CA HIS A 65 2.85 7.12 -2.96
C HIS A 65 2.08 7.52 -1.71
N SER A 66 0.78 7.79 -1.79
CA SER A 66 -0.11 7.92 -0.61
C SER A 66 -0.60 6.57 -0.10
N HIS A 67 -0.15 5.47 -0.69
CA HIS A 67 -0.58 4.11 -0.36
C HIS A 67 0.64 3.20 -0.22
N SER A 68 0.52 2.15 0.58
CA SER A 68 1.55 1.12 0.73
C SER A 68 1.51 0.16 -0.46
N THR A 69 1.86 0.67 -1.65
CA THR A 69 1.72 0.00 -2.95
C THR A 69 2.98 0.16 -3.82
N VAL A 70 2.88 -0.21 -5.11
CA VAL A 70 3.93 -0.13 -6.12
C VAL A 70 3.63 0.95 -7.15
N MET A 71 4.66 1.69 -7.55
CA MET A 71 4.68 2.57 -8.72
C MET A 71 5.48 1.91 -9.84
N VAL A 72 5.03 2.04 -11.09
CA VAL A 72 5.71 1.46 -12.26
C VAL A 72 6.26 2.59 -13.12
N ASN A 73 7.57 2.57 -13.39
CA ASN A 73 8.25 3.54 -14.25
C ASN A 73 8.00 5.02 -13.85
N GLY A 74 7.79 5.30 -12.56
CA GLY A 74 7.49 6.66 -12.09
C GLY A 74 6.09 7.18 -12.48
N GLU A 75 5.18 6.32 -12.93
CA GLU A 75 3.83 6.68 -13.36
C GLU A 75 2.77 6.31 -12.33
N GLU A 76 1.81 7.23 -12.12
CA GLU A 76 0.61 6.98 -11.32
C GLU A 76 -0.21 5.80 -11.88
N GLN A 77 -0.78 4.98 -10.99
CA GLN A 77 -1.62 3.85 -11.41
C GLN A 77 -2.85 4.31 -12.21
N HIS A 78 -3.37 5.50 -11.93
CA HIS A 78 -4.53 6.09 -12.61
C HIS A 78 -4.28 7.56 -12.96
N GLU A 79 -4.89 8.02 -14.05
CA GLU A 79 -4.88 9.44 -14.38
C GLU A 79 -5.97 10.18 -13.60
N CYS A 80 -5.62 10.64 -12.40
CA CYS A 80 -6.48 11.46 -11.56
C CYS A 80 -6.43 12.94 -11.98
N TRP A 81 -7.42 13.40 -12.77
CA TRP A 81 -7.50 14.80 -13.22
C TRP A 81 -8.04 15.75 -12.15
N ALA A 82 -8.81 15.24 -11.19
CA ALA A 82 -9.37 16.02 -10.09
C ALA A 82 -9.71 15.09 -8.91
N PRO A 83 -10.04 15.63 -7.71
CA PRO A 83 -10.42 14.82 -6.55
C PRO A 83 -11.48 13.76 -6.84
N PHE A 84 -12.42 14.06 -7.74
CA PHE A 84 -13.50 13.15 -8.15
C PHE A 84 -13.53 12.85 -9.66
N ARG A 85 -12.39 12.98 -10.35
CA ARG A 85 -12.30 12.73 -11.80
C ARG A 85 -11.09 11.89 -12.13
N VAL A 86 -11.32 10.69 -12.66
CA VAL A 86 -10.30 9.77 -13.16
C VAL A 86 -10.55 9.55 -14.64
N ALA A 87 -9.49 9.58 -15.45
CA ALA A 87 -9.55 9.30 -16.87
C ALA A 87 -9.17 7.84 -17.14
N ARG A 88 -7.92 7.59 -17.56
CA ARG A 88 -7.43 6.24 -17.77
C ARG A 88 -7.07 5.59 -16.42
N TYR A 89 -7.23 4.27 -16.34
CA TYR A 89 -7.02 3.52 -15.11
C TYR A 89 -6.35 2.17 -15.38
N SER A 90 -5.67 1.68 -14.35
CA SER A 90 -5.09 0.34 -14.26
C SER A 90 -6.11 -0.60 -13.61
N THR A 91 -5.89 -1.92 -13.69
CA THR A 91 -6.79 -2.90 -13.07
C THR A 91 -6.02 -3.89 -12.22
N GLY A 92 -6.47 -4.09 -10.98
CA GLY A 92 -5.99 -5.12 -10.08
C GLY A 92 -6.84 -6.40 -10.11
N ALA A 93 -6.25 -7.51 -9.71
CA ALA A 93 -6.96 -8.73 -9.32
C ALA A 93 -6.14 -9.54 -8.31
N VAL A 94 -6.82 -10.25 -7.39
CA VAL A 94 -6.20 -11.35 -6.64
C VAL A 94 -6.00 -12.53 -7.60
N GLU A 95 -4.79 -13.07 -7.65
CA GLU A 95 -4.45 -14.25 -8.47
C GLU A 95 -4.48 -15.53 -7.62
N ASP A 96 -4.03 -15.45 -6.36
CA ASP A 96 -4.05 -16.58 -5.42
C ASP A 96 -4.13 -16.08 -3.97
N SER A 97 -4.68 -16.91 -3.08
CA SER A 97 -4.72 -16.62 -1.65
C SER A 97 -4.86 -17.89 -0.82
N ALA A 98 -4.16 -17.93 0.31
CA ALA A 98 -4.37 -18.89 1.38
C ALA A 98 -4.41 -18.17 2.75
N ALA A 99 -4.39 -18.92 3.85
CA ALA A 99 -4.58 -18.36 5.19
C ALA A 99 -3.59 -17.23 5.54
N THR A 100 -2.32 -17.39 5.15
CA THR A 100 -1.22 -16.49 5.53
C THR A 100 -0.49 -15.88 4.33
N ILE A 101 -1.03 -16.04 3.12
CA ILE A 101 -0.40 -15.54 1.88
C ILE A 101 -1.48 -15.04 0.92
N VAL A 102 -1.20 -13.92 0.26
CA VAL A 102 -2.02 -13.41 -0.84
C VAL A 102 -1.11 -12.93 -1.95
N ARG A 103 -1.49 -13.23 -3.19
CA ARG A 103 -0.81 -12.79 -4.40
C ARG A 103 -1.80 -12.06 -5.29
N GLY A 104 -1.50 -10.82 -5.63
CA GLY A 104 -2.27 -10.00 -6.54
C GLY A 104 -1.44 -9.54 -7.72
N ALA A 105 -2.12 -9.12 -8.78
CA ALA A 105 -1.49 -8.50 -9.93
C ALA A 105 -2.20 -7.23 -10.36
N LEU A 106 -1.41 -6.28 -10.83
CA LEU A 106 -1.82 -5.02 -11.42
C LEU A 106 -1.43 -5.04 -12.89
N LEU A 107 -2.40 -4.83 -13.78
CA LEU A 107 -2.14 -4.48 -15.17
C LEU A 107 -2.16 -2.96 -15.28
N GLN A 108 -1.01 -2.36 -15.60
CA GLN A 108 -0.89 -0.91 -15.73
C GLN A 108 -1.76 -0.38 -16.87
N CYS A 109 -2.27 0.83 -16.70
CA CYS A 109 -3.00 1.58 -17.71
C CYS A 109 -2.27 1.53 -19.07
N GLY A 110 -3.00 1.16 -20.12
CA GLY A 110 -2.44 0.95 -21.46
C GLY A 110 -1.87 -0.45 -21.69
N GLY A 111 -1.89 -1.34 -20.69
CA GLY A 111 -1.63 -2.78 -20.83
C GLY A 111 -0.18 -3.18 -21.09
N LYS A 112 0.78 -2.28 -20.86
CA LYS A 112 2.19 -2.50 -21.21
C LYS A 112 2.97 -3.28 -20.15
N CYS A 113 2.65 -3.06 -18.88
CA CYS A 113 3.37 -3.63 -17.75
C CYS A 113 2.41 -4.33 -16.80
N LYS A 114 2.84 -5.48 -16.27
CA LYS A 114 2.14 -6.18 -15.20
C LYS A 114 3.06 -6.22 -13.98
N VAL A 115 2.54 -5.81 -12.82
CA VAL A 115 3.23 -6.03 -11.54
C VAL A 115 2.51 -7.11 -10.77
N VAL A 116 3.27 -7.98 -10.14
CA VAL A 116 2.79 -8.98 -9.20
C VAL A 116 3.29 -8.59 -7.82
N ARG A 117 2.39 -8.57 -6.85
CA ARG A 117 2.72 -8.43 -5.43
C ARG A 117 2.29 -9.66 -4.67
N GLU A 118 3.17 -10.18 -3.83
CA GLU A 118 2.89 -11.23 -2.85
C GLU A 118 3.11 -10.70 -1.44
N ILE A 119 2.17 -10.96 -0.53
CA ILE A 119 2.30 -10.65 0.88
C ILE A 119 2.19 -11.95 1.68
N VAL A 120 3.17 -12.18 2.55
CA VAL A 120 3.26 -13.38 3.38
C VAL A 120 3.35 -13.00 4.86
N LEU A 121 2.38 -13.46 5.65
CA LEU A 121 2.44 -13.41 7.10
C LEU A 121 3.31 -14.56 7.60
N GLU A 122 4.56 -14.27 7.94
CA GLU A 122 5.46 -15.24 8.56
C GLU A 122 5.34 -15.23 10.09
N ALA A 123 6.07 -16.13 10.76
CA ALA A 123 5.97 -16.30 12.21
C ALA A 123 6.48 -15.09 13.00
N ASP A 124 7.54 -14.45 12.49
CA ASP A 124 8.26 -13.37 13.17
C ASP A 124 8.25 -12.04 12.39
N GLY A 125 7.69 -12.02 11.17
CA GLY A 125 7.62 -10.81 10.35
C GLY A 125 6.70 -10.92 9.15
N LEU A 126 6.58 -9.79 8.44
CA LEU A 126 5.83 -9.61 7.20
C LEU A 126 6.82 -9.60 6.03
N ARG A 127 6.62 -10.48 5.06
CA ARG A 127 7.38 -10.44 3.80
C ARG A 127 6.51 -9.90 2.68
N VAL A 128 7.05 -8.98 1.89
CA VAL A 128 6.40 -8.44 0.69
C VAL A 128 7.36 -8.61 -0.48
N VAL A 129 6.87 -9.21 -1.56
CA VAL A 129 7.63 -9.42 -2.80
C VAL A 129 6.89 -8.74 -3.94
N ASP A 130 7.57 -7.82 -4.61
CA ASP A 130 7.08 -7.13 -5.79
C ASP A 130 7.92 -7.51 -7.00
N HIS A 131 7.27 -7.81 -8.12
CA HIS A 131 7.96 -8.17 -9.35
C HIS A 131 7.26 -7.58 -10.57
N LEU A 132 8.03 -6.85 -11.38
CA LEU A 132 7.61 -6.37 -12.68
C LEU A 132 7.81 -7.46 -13.74
N VAL A 133 6.75 -7.75 -14.48
CA VAL A 133 6.79 -8.62 -15.66
C VAL A 133 7.01 -7.74 -16.89
N GLY A 134 8.18 -7.86 -17.51
CA GLY A 134 8.59 -7.10 -18.69
C GLY A 134 9.72 -6.11 -18.39
N ASP A 135 9.90 -5.13 -19.27
CA ASP A 135 10.92 -4.09 -19.14
C ASP A 135 10.45 -2.94 -18.25
N GLY A 136 11.39 -2.31 -17.55
CA GLY A 136 11.15 -1.14 -16.70
C GLY A 136 11.60 -1.34 -15.26
N CYS A 137 11.06 -0.52 -14.37
CA CYS A 137 11.31 -0.59 -12.94
C CYS A 137 10.05 -0.32 -12.12
N ILE A 138 10.12 -0.73 -10.87
CA ILE A 138 9.14 -0.47 -9.83
C ILE A 138 9.80 0.20 -8.62
N GLU A 139 9.00 1.02 -7.95
CA GLU A 139 9.28 1.57 -6.63
C GLU A 139 8.20 1.04 -5.68
N SER A 140 8.61 0.43 -4.57
CA SER A 140 7.70 -0.08 -3.55
C SER A 140 7.65 0.93 -2.41
N ALA A 141 6.45 1.43 -2.12
CA ALA A 141 6.20 2.35 -1.03
C ALA A 141 5.52 1.63 0.15
N PHE A 142 5.92 1.99 1.37
CA PHE A 142 5.33 1.50 2.62
C PHE A 142 5.16 2.68 3.57
N VAL A 143 3.94 2.92 4.04
CA VAL A 143 3.64 3.99 5.00
C VAL A 143 3.44 3.38 6.38
N PHE A 144 4.28 3.77 7.32
CA PHE A 144 4.27 3.32 8.70
C PHE A 144 3.63 4.38 9.61
N ALA A 145 2.54 4.00 10.28
CA ALA A 145 1.88 4.86 11.27
C ALA A 145 2.65 4.95 12.61
N ARG A 146 3.56 3.99 12.85
CA ARG A 146 4.42 3.86 14.05
C ARG A 146 5.49 2.81 13.80
N ASP A 147 6.43 2.70 14.74
CA ASP A 147 7.41 1.59 14.80
C ASP A 147 8.08 1.35 13.44
N VAL A 148 8.62 2.43 12.87
CA VAL A 148 9.25 2.44 11.54
C VAL A 148 10.50 1.55 11.58
N PRO A 149 10.60 0.54 10.72
CA PRO A 149 11.79 -0.30 10.66
C PRO A 149 12.97 0.46 10.04
N GLU A 150 14.18 0.06 10.40
CA GLU A 150 15.35 0.40 9.59
C GLU A 150 15.22 -0.31 8.25
N ALA A 151 15.24 0.44 7.15
CA ALA A 151 15.17 -0.11 5.81
C ALA A 151 15.94 0.78 4.82
N ASP A 152 16.43 0.16 3.76
CA ASP A 152 17.04 0.87 2.64
C ASP A 152 15.96 1.59 1.82
N GLY A 153 16.25 2.81 1.37
CA GLY A 153 15.34 3.59 0.53
C GLY A 153 15.30 5.06 0.88
N GLN A 154 14.45 5.80 0.16
CA GLN A 154 14.09 7.16 0.52
C GLN A 154 13.07 7.13 1.66
N ILE A 155 13.31 7.97 2.67
CA ILE A 155 12.45 8.10 3.85
C ILE A 155 11.84 9.51 3.84
N ASP A 156 10.51 9.59 3.85
CA ASP A 156 9.76 10.84 3.88
C ASP A 156 8.84 10.89 5.11
N GLU A 157 8.70 12.06 5.73
CA GLU A 157 7.54 12.34 6.58
C GLU A 157 6.32 12.64 5.71
N VAL A 158 5.20 11.95 5.97
CA VAL A 158 3.97 12.09 5.19
C VAL A 158 2.75 12.20 6.11
N ALA A 159 1.74 12.92 5.64
CA ALA A 159 0.49 13.09 6.37
C ALA A 159 -0.37 11.81 6.30
N TYR A 160 -0.70 11.27 7.46
CA TYR A 160 -1.67 10.20 7.64
C TYR A 160 -2.96 10.76 8.22
N ALA A 161 -4.09 10.51 7.55
CA ALA A 161 -5.41 10.98 7.92
C ALA A 161 -6.32 9.79 8.30
N PRO A 162 -6.16 9.22 9.52
CA PRO A 162 -7.02 8.14 10.01
C PRO A 162 -8.46 8.59 10.25
N GLU A 163 -8.67 9.89 10.42
CA GLU A 163 -9.94 10.51 10.76
C GLU A 163 -10.19 11.72 9.85
N PHE A 164 -11.46 12.06 9.63
CA PHE A 164 -11.85 13.17 8.78
C PHE A 164 -11.28 14.50 9.30
N GLY A 165 -10.56 15.22 8.44
CA GLY A 165 -10.01 16.54 8.74
C GLY A 165 -8.81 16.55 9.70
N VAL A 166 -8.32 15.38 10.12
CA VAL A 166 -7.21 15.26 11.08
C VAL A 166 -5.98 14.70 10.38
N TYR A 167 -4.81 15.27 10.68
CA TYR A 167 -3.52 14.70 10.31
C TYR A 167 -2.79 14.13 11.52
N ARG A 168 -2.03 13.09 11.26
CA ARG A 168 -0.98 12.56 12.11
C ARG A 168 0.26 12.39 11.26
N ASP A 169 1.41 12.51 11.90
CA ASP A 169 2.67 12.25 11.24
C ASP A 169 2.82 10.73 11.04
N SER A 170 3.33 10.37 9.88
CA SER A 170 3.68 9.01 9.51
C SER A 170 4.93 9.02 8.65
N CYS A 171 5.55 7.86 8.51
CA CYS A 171 6.80 7.73 7.78
C CYS A 171 6.58 6.86 6.56
N ARG A 172 6.97 7.34 5.37
CA ARG A 172 6.96 6.55 4.15
C ARG A 172 8.37 6.13 3.79
N ILE A 173 8.55 4.86 3.46
CA ILE A 173 9.78 4.31 2.89
C ILE A 173 9.50 3.96 1.43
N ILE A 174 10.35 4.42 0.51
CA ILE A 174 10.28 4.12 -0.93
C ILE A 174 11.58 3.45 -1.33
N SER A 175 11.49 2.24 -1.89
CA SER A 175 12.67 1.55 -2.43
C SER A 175 13.26 2.27 -3.63
N GLN A 176 14.56 2.09 -3.88
CA GLN A 176 15.19 2.53 -5.13
C GLN A 176 14.54 1.80 -6.32
N PRO A 177 14.46 2.40 -7.52
CA PRO A 177 13.89 1.73 -8.68
C PRO A 177 14.62 0.42 -9.03
N ALA A 178 13.88 -0.69 -9.15
CA ALA A 178 14.41 -1.99 -9.59
C ALA A 178 13.31 -2.80 -10.30
N ASN A 179 13.63 -3.90 -10.98
CA ASN A 179 12.61 -4.77 -11.60
C ASN A 179 11.91 -5.71 -10.60
N SER A 180 12.46 -5.86 -9.40
CA SER A 180 11.88 -6.63 -8.31
C SER A 180 12.34 -6.09 -6.97
N HIS A 181 11.48 -6.18 -5.96
CA HIS A 181 11.79 -5.90 -4.57
C HIS A 181 11.35 -7.07 -3.70
N GLU A 182 12.18 -7.43 -2.73
CA GLU A 182 11.79 -8.33 -1.64
C GLU A 182 12.17 -7.64 -0.33
N VAL A 183 11.16 -7.40 0.51
CA VAL A 183 11.34 -6.76 1.82
C VAL A 183 10.78 -7.63 2.92
N TYR A 184 11.47 -7.62 4.05
CA TYR A 184 11.05 -8.31 5.26
C TYR A 184 11.01 -7.32 6.43
N PHE A 185 9.83 -7.14 7.01
CA PHE A 185 9.65 -6.30 8.19
C PHE A 185 9.38 -7.18 9.41
N THR A 186 10.25 -7.07 10.42
CA THR A 186 10.00 -7.72 11.71
C THR A 186 8.80 -7.04 12.39
N TYR A 187 7.87 -7.82 12.94
CA TYR A 187 6.70 -7.24 13.59
C TYR A 187 7.09 -6.36 14.80
N PRO A 188 6.43 -5.22 15.01
CA PRO A 188 6.64 -4.40 16.18
C PRO A 188 6.23 -5.18 17.42
N ARG A 189 7.09 -5.18 18.45
CA ARG A 189 6.75 -5.80 19.73
C ARG A 189 6.03 -4.78 20.59
N TYR A 190 4.78 -5.03 20.94
CA TYR A 190 4.16 -4.30 22.03
C TYR A 190 4.91 -4.60 23.33
N LYS A 191 5.56 -3.58 23.91
CA LYS A 191 5.82 -3.60 25.34
C LYS A 191 4.45 -3.47 26.00
N LYS A 192 3.92 -4.55 26.57
CA LYS A 192 2.79 -4.41 27.51
C LYS A 192 3.22 -3.34 28.51
N ALA A 193 2.47 -2.24 28.60
CA ALA A 193 2.59 -1.34 29.72
C ALA A 193 2.38 -2.20 30.96
N VAL A 194 3.43 -2.32 31.77
CA VAL A 194 3.30 -2.89 33.11
C VAL A 194 2.40 -1.91 33.84
N ILE A 195 1.13 -2.30 34.04
CA ILE A 195 0.21 -1.61 34.95
C ILE A 195 0.66 -1.91 36.37
#